data_AF-K2CLB0-F1
#
_entry.id   AF-K2CLB0-F1
#
_cell.length_a   1.000
_cell.length_b   1.000
_cell.length_c   1.000
_cell.angle_alpha   90.00
_cell.angle_beta   90.00
_cell.angle_gamma   90.00
#
_symmetry.space_group_name_H-M   'P 1'
#
loop_
_entity.id
_entity.type
_entity.pdbx_description
1 polymer ?
#
loop_
_entity_poly.entity_id
_entity_poly.type
_entity_poly.pdbx_seq_one_letter_code
_entity_poly.pdbx_strand_id
1 'polypeptide(L)' 'TGIWLASGPEGGFSDREVKLLLDKGWQPVWLGRRLFKTDTAPTIALANLLARSWFG' A
#
# COMPACT_ATOMS: atom_id res chain seq x y z
N THR A 1 2.15 -15.10 -12.50
CA THR A 1 2.70 -14.34 -11.35
C THR A 1 2.06 -12.98 -11.34
N GLY A 2 1.40 -12.59 -10.26
CA GLY A 2 0.68 -11.32 -10.14
C GLY A 2 1.21 -10.49 -8.98
N ILE A 3 0.99 -9.18 -9.04
CA ILE A 3 1.27 -8.26 -7.93
C ILE A 3 -0.05 -7.99 -7.22
N TRP A 4 -0.03 -8.07 -5.90
CA TRP A 4 -1.18 -7.76 -5.05
C TRP A 4 -0.90 -6.50 -4.25
N LEU A 5 -1.90 -5.65 -4.11
CA LEU A 5 -1.86 -4.43 -3.30
C LEU A 5 -3.01 -4.49 -2.29
N ALA A 6 -2.72 -4.15 -1.04
CA ALA A 6 -3.70 -3.98 0.02
C ALA A 6 -3.71 -2.50 0.42
N SER A 7 -4.88 -1.87 0.36
CA SER A 7 -5.11 -0.50 0.83
C SER A 7 -6.23 -0.52 1.86
N GLY A 8 -5.98 0.09 3.01
CA GLY A 8 -6.96 0.17 4.10
C GLY A 8 -7.99 1.28 3.88
N PRO A 9 -9.06 1.32 4.69
CA PRO A 9 -10.02 2.43 4.74
C PRO A 9 -9.39 3.70 5.35
N GLU A 10 -10.16 4.77 5.52
CA GLU A 10 -9.66 6.08 6.02
C GLU A 10 -8.94 5.97 7.36
N GLY A 11 -9.40 5.06 8.23
CA GLY A 11 -8.80 4.76 9.54
C GLY A 11 -7.56 3.87 9.47
N GLY A 12 -7.14 3.44 8.29
CA GLY A 12 -6.08 2.48 8.07
C GLY A 12 -6.49 1.05 8.45
N PHE A 13 -5.48 0.16 8.46
CA PHE A 13 -5.62 -1.19 8.99
C PHE A 13 -5.51 -1.17 10.51
N SER A 14 -6.28 -2.02 11.18
CA SER A 14 -6.07 -2.29 12.61
C SER A 14 -4.74 -3.02 12.85
N ASP A 15 -4.19 -2.93 14.05
CA ASP A 15 -2.96 -3.64 14.43
C ASP A 15 -3.04 -5.15 14.16
N ARG A 16 -4.22 -5.74 14.35
CA ARG A 16 -4.49 -7.16 14.06
C ARG A 16 -4.37 -7.47 12.57
N GLU A 17 -4.92 -6.61 11.71
CA GLU A 17 -4.84 -6.78 10.26
C GLU A 17 -3.42 -6.56 9.75
N VAL A 18 -2.71 -5.55 10.28
CA VAL A 18 -1.29 -5.32 9.97
C VAL A 18 -0.47 -6.57 10.31
N LYS A 19 -0.64 -7.12 11.52
CA LYS A 19 0.04 -8.37 11.92
C LYS A 19 -0.28 -9.52 10.97
N LEU A 20 -1.54 -9.71 10.61
CA LEU A 20 -1.96 -10.77 9.68
C LEU A 20 -1.32 -10.62 8.29
N LEU A 21 -1.22 -9.39 7.77
CA LEU A 21 -0.58 -9.11 6.49
C LEU A 21 0.92 -9.43 6.55
N LEU A 22 1.60 -8.96 7.59
CA LEU A 22 3.03 -9.24 7.79
C LEU A 22 3.30 -10.75 7.92
N ASP A 23 2.49 -11.46 8.72
CA ASP A 23 2.61 -12.91 8.91
C ASP A 23 2.37 -13.69 7.60
N LYS A 24 1.60 -13.11 6.66
CA LYS A 24 1.40 -13.64 5.29
C LYS A 24 2.48 -13.21 4.29
N GLY A 25 3.53 -12.53 4.73
CA GLY A 25 4.66 -12.11 3.89
C GLY A 25 4.40 -10.87 3.06
N TRP A 26 3.38 -10.07 3.38
CA TRP A 26 3.19 -8.76 2.77
C TRP A 26 4.31 -7.81 3.19
N GLN A 27 4.72 -6.94 2.27
CA GLN A 27 5.74 -5.94 2.53
C GLN A 27 5.08 -4.56 2.66
N PRO A 28 5.25 -3.85 3.80
CA PRO A 28 4.74 -2.50 3.94
C PRO A 28 5.58 -1.54 3.09
N VAL A 29 4.91 -0.57 2.47
CA VAL A 29 5.53 0.41 1.57
C VAL A 29 4.99 1.80 1.83
N TRP A 30 5.83 2.82 1.64
CA TRP A 30 5.46 4.22 1.76
C TRP A 30 5.16 4.82 0.39
N LEU A 31 4.06 5.54 0.25
CA LEU A 31 3.70 6.28 -0.98
C LEU A 31 4.26 7.72 -1.00
N GLY A 32 5.27 7.99 -0.16
CA GLY A 32 5.87 9.31 0.02
C GLY A 32 5.50 9.96 1.36
N ARG A 33 5.74 11.28 1.46
CA ARG A 33 5.65 12.03 2.73
C ARG A 33 4.24 12.44 3.17
N ARG A 34 3.21 12.22 2.33
CA ARG A 34 1.84 12.67 2.59
C ARG A 34 0.95 11.47 2.85
N LEU A 35 -0.02 11.64 3.75
CA LEU A 35 -1.12 10.70 3.92
C LEU A 35 -2.13 10.91 2.78
N PHE A 36 -2.41 9.85 2.03
CA PHE A 36 -3.41 9.87 0.96
C PHE A 36 -4.76 9.42 1.49
N LYS A 37 -5.83 9.92 0.87
CA LYS A 37 -7.20 9.41 1.09
C LYS A 37 -7.31 7.98 0.54
N THR A 38 -8.24 7.21 1.11
CA THR A 38 -8.52 5.81 0.75
C THR A 38 -8.63 5.57 -0.75
N ASP A 39 -9.34 6.45 -1.47
CA ASP A 39 -9.56 6.28 -2.91
C ASP A 39 -8.34 6.65 -3.77
N THR A 40 -7.44 7.46 -3.23
CA THR A 40 -6.27 7.98 -3.96
C THR A 40 -5.04 7.11 -3.79
N ALA A 41 -4.84 6.57 -2.59
CA ALA A 41 -3.70 5.71 -2.26
C ALA A 41 -3.49 4.53 -3.24
N PRO A 42 -4.51 3.69 -3.57
CA PRO A 42 -4.31 2.55 -4.45
C PRO A 42 -3.99 2.97 -5.89
N THR A 43 -4.59 4.06 -6.36
CA THR A 43 -4.33 4.61 -7.69
C THR A 43 -2.87 5.07 -7.83
N ILE A 44 -2.35 5.78 -6.83
CA ILE A 44 -0.95 6.23 -6.79
C ILE A 44 0.02 5.04 -6.66
N ALA A 45 -0.32 4.05 -5.82
CA ALA A 45 0.49 2.83 -5.68
C ALA A 45 0.63 2.09 -7.02
N LEU A 46 -0.48 1.90 -7.74
CA LEU A 46 -0.47 1.26 -9.05
C LEU A 46 0.30 2.09 -10.08
N ALA A 47 0.10 3.41 -10.12
CA ALA A 47 0.85 4.29 -11.01
C ALA A 47 2.37 4.18 -10.78
N ASN A 48 2.83 4.18 -9.53
CA ASN A 48 4.24 4.03 -9.19
C ASN A 48 4.84 2.68 -9.61
N LEU A 49 4.07 1.59 -9.48
CA LEU A 49 4.50 0.26 -9.94
C LEU A 49 4.63 0.21 -11.47
N LEU A 50 3.65 0.77 -12.18
CA LEU A 50 3.64 0.76 -13.65
C LEU A 50 4.72 1.67 -14.23
N ALA A 51 4.91 2.85 -13.64
CA ALA A 51 5.93 3.82 -14.06
C ALA A 51 7.35 3.49 -13.55
N ARG A 52 7.48 2.50 -12.64
CA ARG A 52 8.74 2.14 -11.96
C ARG A 52 9.40 3.30 -11.22
N SER A 53 8.59 4.23 -10.72
CA SER A 53 9.04 5.48 -10.08
C SER A 53 9.21 5.38 -8.57
N TRP A 54 8.93 4.23 -7.95
CA TRP A 54 9.02 4.06 -6.49
C TRP A 54 10.47 4.11 -5.96
N PHE A 55 11.47 3.95 -6.82
CA PHE A 55 12.89 3.94 -6.46
C PHE A 55 13.67 5.16 -6.98
N GLY A 56 12.96 6.20 -7.40
CA GLY A 56 13.53 7.48 -7.84
C GLY A 56 13.69 8.48 -6.69
#